data_AF-A0A511RI41-F1
#
_entry.id   AF-A0A511RI41-F1
#
_cell.length_a   1.000
_cell.length_b   1.000
_cell.length_c   1.000
_cell.angle_alpha   90.00
_cell.angle_beta   90.00
_cell.angle_gamma   90.00
#
_symmetry.space_group_name_H-M   'P 1'
#
loop_
_entity.id
_entity.type
_entity.pdbx_description
1 polymer ?
#
loop_
_entity_poly.entity_id
_entity_poly.type
_entity_poly.pdbx_seq_one_letter_code
_entity_poly.pdbx_strand_id
1 'polypeptide(L)'
;MVRRVLAAALDLHLVAEFHTALGVRYHLATRPPEDRHEHVAATGTPSFAIAPEAVPDLPLVGAWLLRVPAGRLDGLRAELSAGARVEAYGPREGYWILGVKPAAGHKGTGLLELARSYGVAPEATVMLGDGLNDLGGLEAAGLGIAVGNAPDFVQRAADRVVAPSGEGGLLEAAELILQTYGRARARP
;
A
#
# COMPACT_ATOMS: atom_id res chain seq x y z
N MET A 1 -17.71 5.76 1.51
CA MET A 1 -16.66 4.94 0.84
C MET A 1 -17.02 3.46 0.83
N VAL A 2 -17.06 2.78 1.98
CA VAL A 2 -17.23 1.31 2.09
C VAL A 2 -18.42 0.76 1.30
N ARG A 3 -19.60 1.36 1.44
CA ARG A 3 -20.81 0.94 0.71
C ARG A 3 -20.65 1.00 -0.82
N ARG A 4 -19.94 1.99 -1.36
CA ARG A 4 -19.69 2.10 -2.82
C ARG A 4 -18.70 1.05 -3.31
N VAL A 5 -17.64 0.80 -2.53
CA VAL A 5 -16.68 -0.28 -2.85
C VAL A 5 -17.38 -1.63 -2.86
N LEU A 6 -18.22 -1.90 -1.85
CA LEU A 6 -18.99 -3.13 -1.77
C LEU A 6 -19.97 -3.26 -2.94
N ALA A 7 -20.73 -2.20 -3.25
CA ALA A 7 -21.65 -2.19 -4.39
C ALA A 7 -20.91 -2.47 -5.71
N ALA A 8 -19.82 -1.76 -5.98
CA ALA A 8 -19.00 -1.98 -7.16
C ALA A 8 -18.47 -3.42 -7.26
N ALA A 9 -18.00 -3.99 -6.13
CA ALA A 9 -17.53 -5.38 -6.10
C ALA A 9 -18.64 -6.39 -6.41
N LEU A 10 -19.86 -6.16 -5.90
CA LEU A 10 -21.00 -7.02 -6.15
C LEU A 10 -21.50 -6.90 -7.59
N ASP A 11 -21.75 -5.68 -8.07
CA ASP A 11 -22.29 -5.41 -9.41
C ASP A 11 -21.40 -5.98 -10.51
N LEU A 12 -20.09 -5.80 -10.37
CA LEU A 12 -19.10 -6.24 -11.36
C LEU A 12 -18.54 -7.63 -11.11
N HIS A 13 -19.02 -8.29 -10.07
CA HIS A 13 -18.53 -9.61 -9.69
C HIS A 13 -17.01 -9.66 -9.42
N LEU A 14 -16.45 -8.57 -8.89
CA LEU A 14 -15.02 -8.44 -8.62
C LEU A 14 -14.61 -9.18 -7.35
N VAL A 15 -13.36 -9.62 -7.35
CA VAL A 15 -12.68 -10.04 -6.13
C VAL A 15 -12.31 -8.79 -5.35
N ALA A 16 -12.67 -8.77 -4.06
CA ALA A 16 -12.41 -7.63 -3.19
C ALA A 16 -11.75 -8.08 -1.89
N GLU A 17 -10.71 -7.36 -1.48
CA GLU A 17 -10.07 -7.51 -0.17
C GLU A 17 -10.27 -6.24 0.65
N PHE A 18 -10.79 -6.37 1.86
CA PHE A 18 -11.03 -5.27 2.79
C PHE A 18 -10.00 -5.30 3.90
N HIS A 19 -9.36 -4.17 4.14
CA HIS A 19 -8.27 -4.02 5.11
C HIS A 19 -8.75 -3.23 6.32
N THR A 20 -8.54 -3.75 7.53
CA THR A 20 -8.89 -3.05 8.79
C THR A 20 -7.68 -2.43 9.47
N ALA A 21 -7.93 -1.48 10.37
CA ALA A 21 -6.89 -0.87 11.20
C ALA A 21 -6.15 -1.87 12.11
N LEU A 22 -6.76 -3.03 12.39
CA LEU A 22 -6.17 -4.10 13.19
C LEU A 22 -5.24 -5.02 12.39
N GLY A 23 -4.98 -4.70 11.11
CA GLY A 23 -4.19 -5.56 10.22
C GLY A 23 -4.94 -6.80 9.73
N VAL A 24 -6.22 -6.95 10.08
CA VAL A 24 -7.07 -8.04 9.61
C VAL A 24 -7.57 -7.74 8.19
N ARG A 25 -7.53 -8.75 7.33
CA ARG A 25 -8.03 -8.69 5.96
C ARG A 25 -9.26 -9.56 5.80
N TYR A 26 -10.22 -9.09 5.04
CA TYR A 26 -11.43 -9.85 4.72
C TYR A 26 -11.66 -9.96 3.22
N HIS A 27 -12.21 -11.09 2.79
CA HIS A 27 -12.73 -11.29 1.44
C HIS A 27 -14.21 -11.68 1.49
N LEU A 28 -14.97 -11.38 0.43
CA LEU A 28 -16.38 -11.74 0.38
C LEU A 28 -16.55 -13.26 0.35
N ALA A 29 -17.34 -13.80 1.29
CA ALA A 29 -17.62 -15.24 1.40
C ALA A 29 -18.34 -15.81 0.15
N THR A 30 -18.97 -14.94 -0.64
CA THR A 30 -19.67 -15.30 -1.87
C THR A 30 -18.74 -15.57 -3.06
N ARG A 31 -17.41 -15.51 -2.88
CA ARG A 31 -16.42 -15.67 -3.96
C ARG A 31 -15.62 -16.99 -3.85
N PRO A 32 -15.23 -17.58 -4.98
CA PRO A 32 -14.53 -18.86 -5.02
C PRO A 32 -13.18 -18.85 -4.27
N PRO A 33 -12.71 -20.00 -3.74
CA PRO A 33 -11.39 -20.18 -3.14
C PRO A 33 -10.18 -19.77 -3.96
N GLU A 34 -10.24 -20.00 -5.26
CA GLU A 34 -9.17 -19.77 -6.21
C GLU A 34 -8.80 -18.29 -6.34
N ASP A 35 -9.76 -17.40 -6.14
CA ASP A 35 -9.57 -15.94 -6.11
C ASP A 35 -8.85 -15.44 -4.84
N ARG A 36 -8.65 -16.31 -3.84
CA ARG A 36 -8.10 -15.99 -2.50
C ARG A 36 -6.56 -16.02 -2.45
N HIS A 37 -5.92 -16.67 -3.42
CA HIS A 37 -4.52 -17.10 -3.28
C HIS A 37 -3.49 -16.07 -3.77
N GLU A 38 -3.80 -15.22 -4.73
CA GLU A 38 -2.78 -14.40 -5.39
C GLU A 38 -2.15 -13.36 -4.45
N HIS A 39 -2.96 -12.67 -3.63
CA HIS A 39 -2.47 -11.62 -2.74
C HIS A 39 -1.98 -12.14 -1.38
N VAL A 40 -2.61 -13.20 -0.84
CA VAL A 40 -2.10 -13.89 0.36
C VAL A 40 -0.75 -14.53 0.08
N ALA A 41 -0.57 -15.18 -1.08
CA ALA A 41 0.73 -15.71 -1.48
C ALA A 41 1.78 -14.62 -1.67
N ALA A 42 1.38 -13.45 -2.20
CA ALA A 42 2.30 -12.33 -2.40
C ALA A 42 2.72 -11.63 -1.08
N THR A 43 1.83 -11.58 -0.07
CA THR A 43 2.06 -10.77 1.15
C THR A 43 2.24 -11.58 2.42
N GLY A 44 1.96 -12.88 2.40
CA GLY A 44 1.95 -13.75 3.58
C GLY A 44 0.89 -13.38 4.63
N THR A 45 0.00 -12.42 4.35
CA THR A 45 -1.01 -11.97 5.31
C THR A 45 -2.33 -12.72 5.07
N PRO A 46 -2.86 -13.46 6.07
CA PRO A 46 -4.10 -14.21 5.90
C PRO A 46 -5.31 -13.28 5.69
N SER A 47 -6.30 -13.77 4.95
CA SER A 47 -7.59 -13.11 4.78
C SER A 47 -8.75 -14.03 5.20
N PHE A 48 -9.79 -13.45 5.79
CA PHE A 48 -10.92 -14.17 6.37
C PHE A 48 -12.21 -13.91 5.59
N ALA A 49 -13.06 -14.93 5.46
CA ALA A 49 -14.34 -14.78 4.79
C ALA A 49 -15.27 -13.88 5.61
N ILE A 50 -15.99 -12.98 4.93
CA ILE A 50 -17.02 -12.14 5.55
C ILE A 50 -18.29 -12.09 4.68
N ALA A 51 -19.45 -12.04 5.34
CA ALA A 51 -20.71 -11.78 4.68
C ALA A 51 -20.77 -10.31 4.19
N PRO A 52 -21.29 -10.03 2.98
CA PRO A 52 -21.39 -8.67 2.44
C PRO A 52 -22.02 -7.67 3.43
N GLU A 53 -23.02 -8.10 4.18
CA GLU A 53 -23.81 -7.27 5.11
C GLU A 53 -22.99 -6.79 6.31
N ALA A 54 -21.93 -7.51 6.68
CA ALA A 54 -21.06 -7.17 7.81
C ALA A 54 -19.89 -6.25 7.43
N VAL A 55 -19.60 -6.09 6.13
CA VAL A 55 -18.50 -5.23 5.65
C VAL A 55 -18.66 -3.75 6.03
N PRO A 56 -19.86 -3.12 5.94
CA PRO A 56 -20.04 -1.72 6.26
C PRO A 56 -19.69 -1.33 7.71
N ASP A 57 -19.74 -2.28 8.64
CA ASP A 57 -19.48 -2.05 10.06
C ASP A 57 -18.01 -2.24 10.45
N LEU A 58 -17.17 -2.68 9.50
CA LEU A 58 -15.74 -2.85 9.75
C LEU A 58 -15.00 -1.50 9.82
N PRO A 59 -13.98 -1.39 10.69
CA PRO A 59 -13.09 -0.23 10.74
C PRO A 59 -12.07 -0.30 9.59
N LEU A 60 -12.55 -0.08 8.36
CA LEU A 60 -11.72 -0.20 7.15
C LEU A 60 -10.73 0.95 7.00
N VAL A 61 -9.48 0.59 6.73
CA VAL A 61 -8.39 1.49 6.31
C VAL A 61 -8.10 1.39 4.81
N GLY A 62 -8.87 0.57 4.09
CA GLY A 62 -8.88 0.54 2.65
C GLY A 62 -9.45 -0.75 2.08
N ALA A 63 -9.52 -0.82 0.76
CA ALA A 63 -9.94 -2.01 0.04
C ALA A 63 -9.17 -2.15 -1.26
N TRP A 64 -9.02 -3.37 -1.73
CA TRP A 64 -8.52 -3.68 -3.06
C TRP A 64 -9.66 -4.28 -3.87
N LEU A 65 -9.84 -3.80 -5.10
CA LEU A 65 -10.68 -4.44 -6.12
C LEU A 65 -9.74 -5.04 -7.15
N LEU A 66 -9.75 -6.37 -7.27
CA LEU A 66 -8.87 -7.10 -8.17
C LEU A 66 -9.61 -7.43 -9.47
N ARG A 67 -8.85 -7.71 -10.54
CA ARG A 67 -9.36 -8.08 -11.86
C ARG A 67 -10.35 -7.07 -12.46
N VAL A 68 -10.16 -5.78 -12.18
CA VAL A 68 -10.97 -4.70 -12.76
C VAL A 68 -10.75 -4.65 -14.28
N PRO A 69 -11.80 -4.83 -15.11
CA PRO A 69 -11.65 -4.77 -16.56
C PRO A 69 -11.21 -3.36 -17.01
N ALA A 70 -10.36 -3.29 -18.04
CA ALA A 70 -9.87 -2.00 -18.56
C ALA A 70 -11.01 -1.03 -18.91
N GLY A 71 -12.09 -1.53 -19.54
CA GLY A 71 -13.26 -0.72 -19.89
C GLY A 71 -14.09 -0.21 -18.69
N ARG A 72 -13.80 -0.67 -17.47
CA ARG A 72 -14.47 -0.22 -16.23
C ARG A 72 -13.58 0.66 -15.36
N LEU A 73 -12.30 0.79 -15.69
CA LEU A 73 -11.31 1.46 -14.85
C LEU A 73 -11.70 2.91 -14.55
N ASP A 74 -11.90 3.73 -15.57
CA ASP A 74 -12.13 5.17 -15.40
C ASP A 74 -13.47 5.45 -14.71
N GLY A 75 -14.50 4.67 -15.05
CA GLY A 75 -15.81 4.78 -14.40
C GLY A 75 -15.73 4.48 -12.90
N LEU A 76 -15.05 3.39 -12.51
CA LEU A 76 -14.85 3.06 -11.10
C LEU A 76 -13.97 4.08 -10.37
N ARG A 77 -12.92 4.60 -11.02
CA ARG A 77 -12.09 5.65 -10.42
C ARG A 77 -12.92 6.90 -10.12
N ALA A 78 -13.72 7.36 -11.08
CA ALA A 78 -14.60 8.50 -10.88
C ALA A 78 -15.59 8.26 -9.72
N GLU A 79 -16.29 7.13 -9.73
CA GLU A 79 -17.27 6.76 -8.70
C GLU A 79 -16.67 6.68 -7.29
N LEU A 80 -15.51 6.03 -7.18
CA LEU A 80 -14.91 5.72 -5.89
C LEU A 80 -14.11 6.90 -5.30
N SER A 81 -13.63 7.81 -6.14
CA SER A 81 -12.76 8.95 -5.75
C SER A 81 -13.40 9.97 -4.80
N ALA A 82 -14.74 10.03 -4.71
CA ALA A 82 -15.42 11.01 -3.87
C ALA A 82 -15.15 10.80 -2.37
N GLY A 83 -14.13 11.47 -1.81
CA GLY A 83 -13.69 11.30 -0.43
C GLY A 83 -12.78 10.09 -0.19
N ALA A 84 -12.22 9.51 -1.26
CA ALA A 84 -11.22 8.45 -1.17
C ALA A 84 -10.16 8.62 -2.25
N ARG A 85 -8.94 8.18 -1.96
CA ARG A 85 -7.87 8.07 -2.95
C ARG A 85 -8.01 6.75 -3.66
N VAL A 86 -7.94 6.77 -4.99
CA VAL A 86 -8.04 5.58 -5.84
C VAL A 86 -6.77 5.44 -6.67
N GLU A 87 -5.99 4.42 -6.34
CA GLU A 87 -4.75 4.05 -7.03
C GLU A 87 -5.05 2.89 -7.98
N ALA A 88 -4.47 2.93 -9.18
CA ALA A 88 -4.64 1.88 -10.19
C ALA A 88 -3.29 1.22 -10.48
N TYR A 89 -3.25 -0.10 -10.46
CA TYR A 89 -2.06 -0.90 -10.69
C TYR A 89 -2.30 -1.85 -11.87
N GLY A 90 -1.46 -1.77 -12.91
CA GLY A 90 -1.58 -2.60 -14.11
C GLY A 90 -1.31 -1.84 -15.41
N PRO A 91 -1.79 -2.36 -16.56
CA PRO A 91 -2.57 -3.59 -16.66
C PRO A 91 -1.71 -4.85 -16.41
N ARG A 92 -2.31 -5.87 -15.80
CA ARG A 92 -1.76 -7.23 -15.63
C ARG A 92 -2.60 -8.15 -16.48
N GLU A 93 -2.05 -8.78 -17.51
CA GLU A 93 -2.78 -9.73 -18.37
C GLU A 93 -4.20 -9.24 -18.78
N GLY A 94 -4.34 -7.94 -19.08
CA GLY A 94 -5.60 -7.32 -19.51
C GLY A 94 -6.53 -6.79 -18.40
N TYR A 95 -6.16 -6.91 -17.12
CA TYR A 95 -6.93 -6.38 -15.99
C TYR A 95 -6.15 -5.40 -15.12
N TRP A 96 -6.87 -4.67 -14.25
CA TRP A 96 -6.30 -3.72 -13.29
C TRP A 96 -6.61 -4.13 -11.86
N ILE A 97 -5.81 -3.64 -10.93
CA ILE A 97 -6.12 -3.66 -9.50
C ILE A 97 -6.37 -2.22 -9.07
N LEU A 98 -7.47 -1.98 -8.36
CA LEU A 98 -7.76 -0.68 -7.75
C LEU A 98 -7.56 -0.73 -6.24
N GLY A 99 -6.65 0.08 -5.72
CA GLY A 99 -6.52 0.36 -4.31
C GLY A 99 -7.37 1.56 -3.92
N VAL A 100 -8.35 1.35 -3.04
CA VAL A 100 -9.20 2.42 -2.49
C VAL A 100 -8.78 2.69 -1.05
N LYS A 101 -8.33 3.91 -0.79
CA LYS A 101 -7.81 4.34 0.52
C LYS A 101 -8.54 5.59 1.02
N PRO A 102 -8.66 5.79 2.34
CA PRO A 102 -9.10 7.07 2.89
C PRO A 102 -8.26 8.23 2.33
N ALA A 103 -8.88 9.38 2.06
CA ALA A 103 -8.19 10.52 1.45
C ALA A 103 -7.00 11.03 2.29
N ALA A 104 -7.11 10.98 3.62
CA ALA A 104 -6.07 11.46 4.54
C ALA A 104 -4.94 10.44 4.81
N GLY A 105 -5.12 9.18 4.41
CA GLY A 105 -4.19 8.09 4.76
C GLY A 105 -3.18 7.80 3.66
N HIS A 106 -1.93 8.22 3.85
CA HIS A 106 -0.79 7.72 3.07
C HIS A 106 0.39 7.38 3.99
N LYS A 107 1.34 6.58 3.50
CA LYS A 107 2.46 6.08 4.33
C LYS A 107 3.28 7.23 4.95
N GLY A 108 3.43 8.34 4.25
CA GLY A 108 4.08 9.55 4.76
C GLY A 108 3.41 10.18 5.98
N THR A 109 2.08 10.35 5.98
CA THR A 109 1.40 10.85 7.19
C THR A 109 1.63 9.90 8.36
N GLY A 110 1.42 8.60 8.16
CA GLY A 110 1.67 7.59 9.20
C GLY A 110 3.10 7.60 9.74
N LEU A 111 4.10 7.76 8.87
CA LEU A 111 5.51 7.90 9.25
C LEU A 111 5.73 9.11 10.17
N LEU A 112 5.23 10.29 9.78
CA LEU A 112 5.42 11.53 10.55
C LEU A 112 4.63 11.54 11.85
N GLU A 113 3.45 10.92 11.88
CA GLU A 113 2.68 10.72 13.12
C GLU A 113 3.43 9.81 14.09
N LEU A 114 3.98 8.70 13.59
CA LEU A 114 4.78 7.79 14.39
C LEU A 114 6.04 8.48 14.93
N ALA A 115 6.79 9.17 14.06
CA ALA A 115 8.01 9.88 14.44
C ALA A 115 7.72 10.89 15.57
N ARG A 116 6.67 11.70 15.42
CA ARG A 116 6.21 12.64 16.44
C ARG A 116 5.85 11.95 17.76
N SER A 117 5.19 10.80 17.72
CA SER A 117 4.82 10.06 18.94
C SER A 117 6.04 9.55 19.74
N TYR A 118 7.16 9.32 19.06
CA TYR A 118 8.44 8.92 19.66
C TYR A 118 9.39 10.11 19.92
N GLY A 119 8.98 11.34 19.64
CA GLY A 119 9.85 12.52 19.74
C GLY A 119 11.00 12.54 18.73
N VAL A 120 10.84 11.82 17.62
CA VAL A 120 11.80 11.78 16.50
C VAL A 120 11.47 12.89 15.52
N ALA A 121 12.46 13.71 15.18
CA ALA A 121 12.31 14.75 14.17
C ALA A 121 12.06 14.14 12.78
N PRO A 122 11.24 14.76 11.91
CA PRO A 122 11.00 14.28 10.55
C PRO A 122 12.29 13.97 9.77
N GLU A 123 13.32 14.80 9.94
CA GLU A 123 14.63 14.68 9.30
C GLU A 123 15.40 13.43 9.75
N ALA A 124 15.04 12.86 10.90
CA ALA A 124 15.61 11.63 11.45
C ALA A 124 14.79 10.37 11.09
N THR A 125 13.94 10.46 10.06
CA THR A 125 13.16 9.33 9.54
C THR A 125 13.71 8.82 8.22
N VAL A 126 13.55 7.53 7.96
CA VAL A 126 13.92 6.91 6.68
C VAL A 126 12.73 6.11 6.16
N MET A 127 12.42 6.25 4.87
CA MET A 127 11.43 5.44 4.17
C MET A 127 12.12 4.65 3.06
N LEU A 128 11.94 3.33 3.05
CA LEU A 128 12.31 2.46 1.92
C LEU A 128 11.03 2.06 1.18
N GLY A 129 10.97 2.27 -0.14
CA GLY A 129 9.77 2.06 -0.94
C GLY A 129 10.05 1.44 -2.31
N ASP A 130 9.01 0.88 -2.91
CA ASP A 130 9.08 0.18 -4.19
C ASP A 130 7.94 0.52 -5.16
N GLY A 131 6.87 1.14 -4.66
CA GLY A 131 5.65 1.34 -5.43
C GLY A 131 5.00 2.71 -5.33
N LEU A 132 3.91 2.88 -6.10
CA LEU A 132 3.11 4.11 -6.14
C LEU A 132 2.62 4.56 -4.76
N ASN A 133 2.25 3.60 -3.90
CA ASN A 133 1.78 3.85 -2.54
C ASN A 133 2.89 4.30 -1.58
N ASP A 134 4.16 4.25 -2.00
CA ASP A 134 5.31 4.71 -1.22
C ASP A 134 5.72 6.14 -1.53
N LEU A 135 5.31 6.72 -2.67
CA LEU A 135 5.72 8.06 -3.11
C LEU A 135 5.60 9.10 -2.00
N GLY A 136 4.40 9.24 -1.42
CA GLY A 136 4.19 10.22 -0.36
C GLY A 136 4.93 9.90 0.94
N GLY A 137 5.44 8.69 1.11
CA GLY A 137 6.35 8.33 2.22
C GLY A 137 7.80 8.68 1.91
N LEU A 138 8.24 8.42 0.66
CA LEU A 138 9.59 8.75 0.18
C LEU A 138 9.81 10.26 0.22
N GLU A 139 8.82 11.05 -0.24
CA GLU A 139 8.88 12.51 -0.26
C GLU A 139 8.79 13.14 1.15
N ALA A 140 8.16 12.45 2.11
CA ALA A 140 7.92 12.98 3.45
C ALA A 140 9.03 12.62 4.45
N ALA A 141 9.80 11.56 4.19
CA ALA A 141 10.87 11.13 5.07
C ALA A 141 12.06 12.10 5.03
N GLY A 142 12.86 12.12 6.09
CA GLY A 142 14.15 12.82 6.08
C GLY A 142 15.14 12.22 5.07
N LEU A 143 14.99 10.92 4.77
CA LEU A 143 15.69 10.21 3.71
C LEU A 143 14.74 9.21 3.05
N GLY A 144 14.35 9.48 1.80
CA GLY A 144 13.61 8.56 0.95
C GLY A 144 14.54 7.66 0.14
N ILE A 145 14.33 6.34 0.19
CA ILE A 145 15.12 5.34 -0.53
C ILE A 145 14.20 4.48 -1.39
N ALA A 146 14.48 4.36 -2.69
CA ALA A 146 13.81 3.41 -3.56
C ALA A 146 14.69 2.18 -3.82
N VAL A 147 14.10 0.99 -3.93
CA VAL A 147 14.82 -0.19 -4.44
C VAL A 147 15.00 -0.13 -5.96
N GLY A 148 16.08 -0.71 -6.49
CA GLY A 148 16.48 -0.54 -7.89
C GLY A 148 15.50 -1.13 -8.92
N ASN A 149 14.62 -2.04 -8.51
CA ASN A 149 13.55 -2.58 -9.35
C ASN A 149 12.21 -1.84 -9.18
N ALA A 150 12.17 -0.73 -8.43
CA ALA A 150 11.00 0.13 -8.36
C ALA A 150 10.76 0.82 -9.72
N PRO A 151 9.52 1.18 -10.08
CA PRO A 151 9.26 1.95 -11.30
C PRO A 151 10.03 3.28 -11.32
N ASP A 152 10.42 3.76 -12.50
CA ASP A 152 11.25 4.97 -12.62
C ASP A 152 10.68 6.19 -11.91
N PHE A 153 9.35 6.35 -11.88
CA PHE A 153 8.72 7.48 -11.20
C PHE A 153 8.86 7.39 -9.68
N VAL A 154 9.00 6.19 -9.11
CA VAL A 154 9.30 5.96 -7.69
C VAL A 154 10.78 6.26 -7.42
N GLN A 155 11.67 5.75 -8.26
CA GLN A 155 13.11 6.03 -8.14
C GLN A 155 13.41 7.52 -8.21
N ARG A 156 12.75 8.26 -9.11
CA ARG A 156 12.90 9.72 -9.23
C ARG A 156 12.39 10.51 -8.02
N ALA A 157 11.47 9.95 -7.23
CA ALA A 157 10.94 10.60 -6.03
C ALA A 157 11.81 10.35 -4.79
N ALA A 158 12.75 9.42 -4.86
CA ALA A 158 13.65 9.08 -3.76
C ALA A 158 14.96 9.89 -3.81
N ASP A 159 15.55 10.15 -2.65
CA ASP A 159 16.88 10.76 -2.54
C ASP A 159 18.00 9.80 -2.94
N ARG A 160 17.74 8.48 -2.77
CA ARG A 160 18.67 7.40 -3.07
C ARG A 160 17.95 6.23 -3.71
N VAL A 161 18.67 5.54 -4.58
CA VAL A 161 18.27 4.25 -5.13
C VAL A 161 19.32 3.22 -4.69
N VAL A 162 18.85 2.12 -4.11
CA VAL A 162 19.69 0.98 -3.68
C VAL A 162 19.50 -0.21 -4.62
N ALA A 163 20.22 -1.30 -4.39
CA ALA A 163 20.06 -2.54 -5.13
C ALA A 163 18.58 -3.01 -5.21
N PRO A 164 18.22 -3.84 -6.21
CA PRO A 164 16.92 -4.47 -6.28
C PRO A 164 16.55 -5.23 -4.99
N SER A 165 15.25 -5.36 -4.70
CA SER A 165 14.77 -6.02 -3.47
C SER A 165 15.24 -7.48 -3.34
N GLY A 166 15.38 -8.20 -4.45
CA GLY A 166 15.92 -9.56 -4.51
C GLY A 166 17.46 -9.66 -4.49
N GLU A 167 18.16 -8.53 -4.52
CA GLU A 167 19.62 -8.44 -4.65
C GLU A 167 20.27 -7.72 -3.44
N GLY A 168 19.55 -7.63 -2.32
CA GLY A 168 20.08 -7.06 -1.08
C GLY A 168 19.82 -5.56 -0.88
N GLY A 169 18.90 -4.94 -1.62
CA GLY A 169 18.58 -3.51 -1.45
C GLY A 169 18.23 -3.10 -0.02
N LEU A 170 17.51 -3.95 0.72
CA LEU A 170 17.23 -3.70 2.14
C LEU A 170 18.51 -3.68 3.00
N LEU A 171 19.45 -4.58 2.72
CA LEU A 171 20.73 -4.64 3.44
C LEU A 171 21.57 -3.39 3.15
N GLU A 172 21.69 -3.01 1.88
CA GLU A 172 22.40 -1.79 1.47
C GLU A 172 21.80 -0.54 2.14
N ALA A 173 20.47 -0.42 2.16
CA ALA A 173 19.78 0.67 2.86
C ALA A 173 20.08 0.66 4.37
N ALA A 174 20.06 -0.51 5.01
CA ALA A 174 20.38 -0.63 6.43
C ALA A 174 21.84 -0.25 6.73
N GLU A 175 22.79 -0.69 5.89
CA GLU A 175 24.20 -0.34 6.02
C GLU A 175 24.43 1.17 5.87
N LEU A 176 23.77 1.83 4.91
CA LEU A 176 23.81 3.28 4.75
C LEU A 176 23.37 4.00 6.03
N ILE A 177 22.24 3.57 6.62
CA ILE A 177 21.71 4.12 7.88
C ILE A 177 22.70 3.89 9.03
N LEU A 178 23.24 2.67 9.17
CA LEU A 178 24.18 2.32 10.24
C LEU A 178 25.53 3.06 10.09
N GLN A 179 26.02 3.29 8.88
CA GLN A 179 27.26 4.05 8.67
C GLN A 179 27.07 5.53 9.00
N THR A 180 25.89 6.08 8.71
CA THR A 180 25.56 7.49 8.94
C THR A 180 25.26 7.77 10.41
N TYR A 181 24.48 6.89 11.08
CA TYR A 181 23.98 7.13 12.44
C TYR A 181 24.55 6.17 13.50
N GLY A 182 25.03 5.00 13.13
CA GLY A 182 25.68 4.05 14.06
C GLY A 182 27.04 4.53 14.59
N ARG A 183 27.71 5.45 13.89
CA ARG A 183 28.92 6.12 14.39
C ARG A 183 28.65 7.11 15.52
N ALA A 184 27.40 7.55 15.72
CA ALA A 184 27.05 8.48 16.80
C ALA A 184 27.05 7.83 18.20
N ARG A 185 26.92 6.49 18.29
CA ARG A 185 27.00 5.73 19.56
C ARG A 185 28.37 5.09 19.83
N ALA A 186 29.32 5.21 18.89
CA ALA A 186 30.67 4.65 19.01
C ALA A 186 31.74 5.74 19.23
N ARG A 187 31.41 6.79 19.98
CA ARG A 187 32.43 7.65 20.61
C ARG A 187 32.66 7.14 22.03
N PRO A 188 33.91 6.77 22.40
CA PRO A 188 34.26 6.35 23.76
C PRO A 188 34.00 7.45 24.79
#